data_AF-A0A970HSB6-F1
#
_entry.id   AF-A0A970HSB6-F1
#
_cell.length_a   1.000
_cell.length_b   1.000
_cell.length_c   1.000
_cell.angle_alpha   90.00
_cell.angle_beta   90.00
_cell.angle_gamma   90.00
#
_symmetry.space_group_name_H-M   'P 1'
#
loop_
_entity.id
_entity.type
_entity.pdbx_description
1 polymer ?
#
loop_
_entity_poly.entity_id
_entity_poly.type
_entity_poly.pdbx_seq_one_letter_code
_entity_poly.pdbx_strand_id
1 'polypeptide(L)'
;MALPILLALALSVDGLVAGAAYGMRGISVPKRSLAVIALCTALCLGGAMLAGGVVRELVSEGAMRRLGACILGAIGFWQLLHGSLEYLRQQATGKPRGVFKVRVRDLGIVVQILREPALADTDSSGRIDPKEAFLLGTALGLDAFGAGLAAALLQLSAAALVPAVAGAQVVGTVAGLYLG
;
A
#
# COMPACT_ATOMS: atom_id res chain seq x y z
N MET A 1 -8.97 -19.11 -11.87
CA MET A 1 -8.66 -19.17 -10.43
C MET A 1 -7.25 -18.69 -10.06
N ALA A 2 -6.29 -18.61 -10.99
CA ALA A 2 -4.91 -18.19 -10.67
C ALA A 2 -4.72 -16.67 -10.42
N LEU A 3 -5.51 -15.82 -11.09
CA LEU A 3 -5.31 -14.36 -11.04
C LEU A 3 -5.45 -13.76 -9.63
N PRO A 4 -6.45 -14.12 -8.80
CA PRO A 4 -6.57 -13.60 -7.44
C PRO A 4 -5.38 -13.99 -6.54
N ILE A 5 -4.81 -15.18 -6.76
CA ILE A 5 -3.65 -15.68 -6.00
C ILE A 5 -2.41 -14.88 -6.39
N LEU A 6 -2.20 -14.66 -7.69
CA LEU A 6 -1.09 -13.83 -8.19
C LEU A 6 -1.20 -12.39 -7.68
N LEU A 7 -2.41 -11.82 -7.67
CA LEU A 7 -2.62 -10.46 -7.17
C LEU A 7 -2.42 -10.40 -5.65
N ALA A 8 -2.89 -11.39 -4.90
CA ALA A 8 -2.65 -11.49 -3.46
C ALA A 8 -1.15 -11.61 -3.13
N LEU A 9 -0.40 -12.40 -3.90
CA LEU A 9 1.05 -12.48 -3.75
C LEU A 9 1.74 -11.16 -4.10
N ALA A 10 1.35 -10.51 -5.20
CA ALA A 10 1.91 -9.22 -5.60
C ALA A 10 1.71 -8.14 -4.53
N LEU A 11 0.52 -8.05 -3.96
CA LEU A 11 0.20 -7.08 -2.90
C LEU A 11 0.84 -7.42 -1.56
N SER A 12 1.09 -8.71 -1.28
CA SER A 12 1.77 -9.14 -0.06
C SER A 12 3.24 -8.75 0.04
N VAL A 13 3.86 -8.34 -1.08
CA VAL A 13 5.26 -7.93 -1.11
C VAL A 13 5.50 -6.73 -0.21
N ASP A 14 4.59 -5.75 -0.14
CA ASP A 14 4.74 -4.60 0.75
C ASP A 14 4.69 -5.01 2.22
N GLY A 15 3.80 -5.98 2.54
CA GLY A 15 3.75 -6.60 3.85
C GLY A 15 5.05 -7.32 4.20
N LEU A 16 5.65 -8.03 3.25
CA LEU A 16 6.92 -8.74 3.41
C LEU A 16 8.11 -7.80 3.59
N VAL A 17 8.19 -6.74 2.79
CA VAL A 17 9.24 -5.72 2.92
C VAL A 17 9.11 -4.98 4.25
N ALA A 18 7.89 -4.62 4.66
CA ALA A 18 7.65 -4.03 5.98
C ALA A 18 8.02 -4.99 7.11
N GLY A 19 7.62 -6.25 7.00
CA GLY A 19 7.98 -7.31 7.95
C GLY A 19 9.49 -7.48 8.10
N ALA A 20 10.23 -7.53 6.99
CA ALA A 20 11.69 -7.65 7.00
C ALA A 20 12.34 -6.42 7.65
N ALA A 21 11.85 -5.21 7.36
CA ALA A 21 12.33 -4.00 8.01
C ALA A 21 12.12 -4.03 9.54
N TYR A 22 11.03 -4.63 10.02
CA TYR A 22 10.79 -4.83 11.45
C TYR A 22 11.69 -5.91 12.05
N GLY A 23 11.87 -7.05 11.37
CA GLY A 23 12.75 -8.13 11.81
C GLY A 23 14.19 -7.66 12.02
N MET A 24 14.74 -6.95 11.03
CA MET A 24 16.10 -6.39 11.08
C MET A 24 16.32 -5.38 12.22
N ARG A 25 15.23 -4.75 12.69
CA ARG A 25 15.25 -3.78 13.80
C ARG A 25 14.85 -4.39 15.14
N GLY A 26 14.56 -5.69 15.19
CA GLY A 26 14.12 -6.38 16.40
C GLY A 26 12.72 -5.97 16.87
N ILE A 27 11.90 -5.38 15.99
CA ILE A 27 10.55 -4.93 16.32
C ILE A 27 9.58 -6.11 16.23
N SER A 28 8.84 -6.37 17.31
CA SER A 28 7.90 -7.48 17.39
C SER A 28 6.48 -7.05 16.98
N VAL A 29 5.83 -7.82 16.10
CA VAL A 29 4.42 -7.59 15.74
C VAL A 29 3.53 -8.65 16.40
N PRO A 30 2.76 -8.30 17.44
CA PRO A 30 1.89 -9.25 18.11
C PRO A 30 0.70 -9.66 17.22
N LYS A 31 0.14 -10.86 17.47
CA LYS A 31 -0.99 -11.41 16.70
C LYS A 31 -2.21 -10.48 16.63
N ARG A 32 -2.46 -9.70 17.68
CA ARG A 32 -3.55 -8.72 17.74
C ARG A 32 -3.35 -7.60 16.71
N SER A 33 -2.11 -7.13 16.54
CA SER A 33 -1.73 -6.10 15.56
C SER A 33 -1.81 -6.64 14.13
N LEU A 34 -1.38 -7.89 13.89
CA LEU A 34 -1.59 -8.55 12.60
C LEU A 34 -3.07 -8.64 12.21
N ALA A 35 -3.96 -8.92 13.16
CA ALA A 35 -5.39 -8.93 12.90
C ALA A 35 -5.94 -7.54 12.51
N VAL A 36 -5.42 -6.48 13.13
CA VAL A 36 -5.77 -5.09 12.76
C VAL A 36 -5.29 -4.78 11.34
N ILE A 37 -4.05 -5.12 10.99
CA ILE A 37 -3.50 -4.94 9.64
C ILE A 37 -4.38 -5.66 8.62
N ALA A 38 -4.69 -6.94 8.86
CA ALA A 38 -5.53 -7.74 7.97
C ALA A 38 -6.93 -7.13 7.79
N LEU A 39 -7.53 -6.65 8.88
CA LEU A 39 -8.84 -6.01 8.84
C LEU A 39 -8.80 -4.69 8.05
N CYS A 40 -7.80 -3.85 8.28
CA CYS A 40 -7.60 -2.61 7.52
C CYS A 40 -7.42 -2.90 6.03
N THR A 41 -6.56 -3.86 5.66
CA THR A 41 -6.36 -4.27 4.27
C THR A 41 -7.67 -4.77 3.65
N ALA A 42 -8.42 -5.62 4.36
CA ALA A 42 -9.70 -6.14 3.89
C ALA A 42 -10.75 -5.04 3.70
N LEU A 43 -10.83 -4.07 4.62
CA LEU A 43 -11.75 -2.93 4.53
C LEU A 43 -11.38 -1.99 3.38
N CYS A 44 -10.10 -1.64 3.22
CA CYS A 44 -9.65 -0.80 2.12
C CYS A 44 -9.90 -1.48 0.77
N LEU A 45 -9.47 -2.72 0.60
CA LEU A 45 -9.64 -3.48 -0.63
C LEU A 45 -11.13 -3.73 -0.94
N GLY A 46 -11.91 -4.14 0.06
CA GLY A 46 -13.36 -4.36 -0.08
C GLY A 46 -14.09 -3.07 -0.45
N GLY A 47 -13.75 -1.96 0.20
CA GLY A 47 -14.27 -0.63 -0.14
C GLY A 47 -13.92 -0.22 -1.58
N ALA A 48 -12.68 -0.48 -2.01
CA ALA A 48 -12.26 -0.23 -3.39
C ALA A 48 -13.04 -1.06 -4.41
N MET A 49 -13.30 -2.33 -4.09
CA MET A 49 -14.05 -3.19 -4.99
C MET A 49 -15.52 -2.77 -5.12
N LEU A 50 -16.15 -2.33 -4.03
CA LEU A 50 -17.49 -1.76 -4.07
C LEU A 50 -17.52 -0.46 -4.88
N ALA A 51 -16.56 0.45 -4.63
CA ALA A 51 -16.45 1.69 -5.39
C ALA A 51 -16.21 1.42 -6.89
N GLY A 52 -15.35 0.45 -7.22
CA GLY A 52 -15.09 0.05 -8.60
C GLY A 52 -16.30 -0.55 -9.30
N GLY A 53 -17.16 -1.26 -8.56
CA GLY A 53 -18.47 -1.72 -9.06
C GLY A 53 -19.37 -0.56 -9.47
N VAL A 54 -19.48 0.48 -8.64
CA VAL A 54 -20.26 1.68 -8.95
C VAL A 54 -19.67 2.43 -10.16
N VAL A 55 -18.34 2.57 -10.21
CA VAL A 55 -17.65 3.22 -11.34
C VAL A 55 -17.89 2.47 -12.66
N ARG A 56 -17.98 1.14 -12.62
CA ARG A 56 -18.26 0.32 -13.80
C ARG A 56 -19.64 0.60 -14.39
N GLU A 57 -20.65 0.89 -13.57
CA GLU A 57 -22.00 1.22 -14.04
C GLU A 57 -22.07 2.63 -14.66
N LEU A 58 -21.18 3.54 -14.26
CA LEU A 58 -21.14 4.92 -14.73
C LEU A 58 -20.27 5.14 -15.98
N VAL A 59 -19.34 4.23 -16.29
CA VAL A 59 -18.28 4.47 -17.28
C VAL A 59 -18.27 3.39 -18.37
N SER A 60 -18.27 3.80 -19.64
CA SER A 60 -18.15 2.87 -20.76
C SER A 60 -16.78 2.16 -20.79
N GLU A 61 -16.75 0.90 -21.21
CA GLU A 61 -15.52 0.07 -21.23
C GLU A 61 -14.36 0.73 -22.00
N GLY A 62 -14.67 1.48 -23.06
CA GLY A 62 -13.68 2.19 -23.86
C GLY A 62 -13.02 3.37 -23.13
N ALA A 63 -13.73 4.04 -22.22
CA ALA A 63 -13.20 5.17 -21.45
C ALA A 63 -12.27 4.71 -20.32
N MET A 64 -12.60 3.60 -19.64
CA MET A 64 -11.75 3.03 -18.59
C MET A 64 -10.36 2.66 -19.10
N ARG A 65 -10.27 2.03 -20.28
CA ARG A 65 -8.97 1.63 -20.86
C ARG A 65 -8.08 2.83 -21.18
N ARG A 66 -8.66 3.92 -21.68
CA ARG A 66 -7.91 5.16 -21.96
C ARG A 66 -7.51 5.87 -20.67
N LEU A 67 -8.41 5.96 -19.70
CA LEU A 67 -8.12 6.60 -18.41
C LEU A 67 -7.00 5.87 -17.65
N GLY A 68 -7.07 4.54 -17.56
CA GLY A 68 -6.00 3.75 -16.92
C GLY A 68 -4.65 3.93 -17.59
N ALA A 69 -4.61 3.88 -18.93
CA ALA A 69 -3.37 4.11 -19.69
C ALA A 69 -2.82 5.53 -19.51
N CYS A 70 -3.69 6.56 -19.52
CA CYS A 70 -3.29 7.94 -19.29
C CYS A 70 -2.75 8.15 -17.87
N ILE A 71 -3.39 7.58 -16.85
CA ILE A 71 -2.95 7.70 -15.45
C ILE A 71 -1.59 7.02 -15.26
N LEU A 72 -1.44 5.77 -15.71
CA LEU A 72 -0.16 5.05 -15.61
C LEU A 72 0.95 5.73 -16.41
N GLY A 73 0.64 6.19 -17.62
CA GLY A 73 1.58 6.95 -18.44
C GLY A 73 2.02 8.25 -17.75
N ALA A 74 1.09 9.01 -17.16
CA ALA A 74 1.40 10.24 -16.45
C ALA A 74 2.23 9.98 -15.18
N ILE A 75 1.88 8.98 -14.36
CA ILE A 75 2.63 8.63 -13.15
C ILE A 75 4.04 8.15 -13.50
N GLY A 76 4.17 7.24 -14.47
CA GLY A 76 5.47 6.73 -14.92
C GLY A 76 6.35 7.83 -15.50
N PHE A 77 5.78 8.69 -16.34
CA PHE A 77 6.48 9.83 -16.93
C PHE A 77 6.90 10.86 -15.85
N TRP A 78 6.02 11.16 -14.90
CA TRP A 78 6.32 12.05 -13.77
C TRP A 78 7.46 11.49 -12.91
N GLN A 79 7.47 10.19 -12.61
CA GLN A 79 8.53 9.56 -11.84
C GLN A 79 9.89 9.55 -12.58
N LEU A 80 9.90 9.37 -13.89
CA LEU A 80 11.11 9.47 -14.69
C LEU A 80 11.69 10.89 -14.67
N LEU A 81 10.84 11.91 -14.79
CA LEU A 81 11.26 13.31 -14.74
C LEU A 81 11.71 13.74 -13.34
N HIS A 82 10.93 13.40 -12.30
CA HIS A 82 11.29 13.76 -10.93
C HIS A 82 12.54 13.00 -10.47
N GLY A 83 12.63 11.68 -10.69
CA GLY A 83 13.78 10.89 -10.27
C GLY A 83 15.10 11.36 -10.87
N SER A 84 15.10 11.81 -12.13
CA SER A 84 16.29 12.34 -12.80
C SER A 84 16.61 13.80 -12.42
N LEU A 85 15.59 14.65 -12.27
CA LEU A 85 15.76 16.06 -11.89
C LEU A 85 16.16 16.25 -10.42
N GLU A 86 15.64 15.42 -9.50
CA GLU A 86 16.02 15.44 -8.08
C GLU A 86 17.49 15.01 -7.90
N TYR A 87 17.96 14.02 -8.67
CA TYR A 87 19.36 13.56 -8.64
C TYR A 87 20.32 14.68 -9.05
N LEU A 88 20.01 15.41 -10.13
CA LEU A 88 20.82 16.55 -10.59
C LEU A 88 20.72 17.76 -9.64
N ARG A 89 19.55 18.05 -9.06
CA ARG A 89 19.36 19.17 -8.12
C ARG A 89 20.01 18.93 -6.75
N GLN A 90 20.05 17.68 -6.27
CA GLN A 90 20.74 17.31 -5.04
C GLN A 90 22.25 17.56 -5.13
N GLN A 91 22.85 17.30 -6.30
CA GLN A 91 24.25 17.64 -6.58
C GLN A 91 24.51 19.16 -6.63
N ALA A 92 23.52 19.97 -7.04
CA ALA A 92 23.72 21.39 -7.29
C ALA A 92 23.46 22.32 -6.08
N THR A 93 22.66 21.92 -5.08
CA THR A 93 22.15 22.88 -4.07
C THR A 93 22.33 22.54 -2.59
N GLY A 94 22.73 21.32 -2.22
CA GLY A 94 23.14 20.97 -0.84
C GLY A 94 22.15 21.30 0.30
N LYS A 95 20.93 21.74 -0.01
CA LYS A 95 19.90 22.15 0.95
C LYS A 95 18.59 21.41 0.63
N PRO A 96 18.04 20.62 1.55
CA PRO A 96 16.72 20.06 1.37
C PRO A 96 15.70 21.18 1.57
N ARG A 97 14.99 21.59 0.52
CA ARG A 97 13.77 22.38 0.70
C ARG A 97 12.60 21.82 -0.07
N GLY A 98 11.65 21.30 0.73
CA GLY A 98 10.23 21.59 0.57
C GLY A 98 9.57 20.91 -0.61
N VAL A 99 9.51 19.57 -0.57
CA VAL A 99 8.47 18.82 -1.28
C VAL A 99 7.13 19.49 -0.96
N PHE A 100 6.35 19.77 -2.01
CA PHE A 100 5.01 20.35 -1.98
C PHE A 100 4.22 19.77 -0.79
N LYS A 101 4.22 20.48 0.35
CA LYS A 101 3.51 20.04 1.55
C LYS A 101 2.04 20.38 1.35
N VAL A 102 1.33 19.57 0.55
CA VAL A 102 -0.11 19.43 0.74
C VAL A 102 -0.25 18.76 2.11
N ARG A 103 -0.30 19.59 3.15
CA ARG A 103 -0.23 19.17 4.54
C ARG A 103 -1.61 18.74 5.01
N VAL A 104 -2.10 17.66 4.42
CA VAL A 104 -3.07 16.78 5.09
C VAL A 104 -2.27 16.04 6.16
N ARG A 105 -2.25 16.59 7.39
CA ARG A 105 -1.41 16.12 8.51
C ARG A 105 -1.51 14.60 8.72
N ASP A 106 -2.68 14.02 8.45
CA ASP A 106 -2.96 12.61 8.70
C ASP A 106 -2.53 11.70 7.54
N LEU A 107 -2.70 12.13 6.28
CA LEU A 107 -2.22 11.37 5.10
C LEU A 107 -0.70 11.39 4.96
N GLY A 108 -0.04 12.45 5.44
CA GLY A 108 1.42 12.55 5.41
C GLY A 108 2.11 11.44 6.21
N ILE A 109 1.53 11.03 7.35
CA ILE A 109 2.07 9.95 8.19
C ILE A 109 1.93 8.61 7.47
N VAL A 110 0.77 8.34 6.87
CA VAL A 110 0.50 7.11 6.12
C VAL A 110 1.47 6.95 4.93
N VAL A 111 1.69 8.03 4.17
CA VAL A 111 2.65 8.03 3.05
C VAL A 111 4.09 7.85 3.53
N GLN A 112 4.45 8.40 4.69
CA GLN A 112 5.76 8.19 5.29
C GLN A 112 5.96 6.75 5.76
N ILE A 113 4.95 6.12 6.36
CA ILE A 113 4.99 4.71 6.78
C ILE A 113 5.08 3.78 5.56
N LEU A 114 4.40 4.09 4.45
CA LEU A 114 4.59 3.37 3.19
C LEU A 114 6.05 3.44 2.69
N ARG A 115 6.72 4.57 2.89
CA ARG A 115 8.09 4.79 2.41
C ARG A 115 9.15 4.21 3.35
N GLU A 116 8.87 4.23 4.65
CA GLU A 116 9.73 3.69 5.68
C GLU A 116 8.87 3.03 6.78
N PRO A 117 8.56 1.73 6.63
CA PRO A 117 7.62 1.02 7.52
C PRO A 117 8.04 1.03 8.97
N ALA A 118 9.36 1.13 9.25
CA ALA A 118 9.89 1.27 10.59
C ALA A 118 9.38 2.51 11.36
N LEU A 119 8.90 3.55 10.66
CA LEU A 119 8.29 4.72 11.28
C LEU A 119 6.89 4.44 11.89
N ALA A 120 6.33 3.24 11.67
CA ALA A 120 5.07 2.85 12.27
C ALA A 120 5.15 2.69 13.80
N ASP A 121 6.31 2.28 14.32
CA ASP A 121 6.63 2.30 15.76
C ASP A 121 6.84 3.77 16.18
N THR A 122 5.74 4.42 16.52
CA THR A 122 5.70 5.86 16.78
C THR A 122 6.21 6.18 18.18
N ASP A 123 6.10 5.23 19.10
CA ASP A 123 6.55 5.38 20.48
C ASP A 123 7.92 4.73 20.79
N SER A 124 8.57 4.14 19.76
CA SER A 124 9.86 3.44 19.88
C SER A 124 9.85 2.32 20.92
N SER A 125 8.70 1.69 21.14
CA SER A 125 8.54 0.64 22.14
C SER A 125 9.15 -0.70 21.70
N GLY A 126 9.51 -0.84 20.41
CA GLY A 126 9.97 -2.10 19.84
C GLY A 126 8.84 -3.12 19.66
N ARG A 127 7.57 -2.71 19.78
CA ARG A 127 6.39 -3.54 19.59
C ARG A 127 5.31 -2.76 18.89
N ILE A 128 4.78 -3.29 17.79
CA ILE A 128 3.67 -2.62 17.09
C ILE A 128 2.37 -2.82 17.87
N ASP A 129 1.85 -1.76 18.48
CA ASP A 129 0.58 -1.77 19.19
C ASP A 129 -0.63 -1.72 18.22
N PRO A 130 -1.84 -2.11 18.64
CA PRO A 130 -3.02 -2.11 17.76
C PRO A 130 -3.32 -0.75 17.11
N LYS A 131 -2.96 0.36 17.76
CA LYS A 131 -3.12 1.72 17.21
C LYS A 131 -2.11 2.00 16.09
N GLU A 132 -0.87 1.59 16.28
CA GLU A 132 0.19 1.70 15.27
C GLU A 132 -0.06 0.75 14.11
N ALA A 133 -0.56 -0.44 14.42
CA ALA A 133 -1.01 -1.43 13.44
C ALA A 133 -2.16 -0.90 12.57
N PHE A 134 -3.03 -0.03 13.10
CA PHE A 134 -4.05 0.63 12.31
C PHE A 134 -3.44 1.65 11.32
N LEU A 135 -2.46 2.43 11.75
CA LEU A 135 -1.74 3.35 10.86
C LEU A 135 -0.96 2.59 9.78
N LEU A 136 -0.25 1.53 10.15
CA LEU A 136 0.45 0.66 9.21
C LEU A 136 -0.51 -0.07 8.27
N GLY A 137 -1.58 -0.63 8.82
CA GLY A 137 -2.59 -1.38 8.08
C GLY A 137 -3.37 -0.52 7.10
N THR A 138 -3.62 0.75 7.42
CA THR A 138 -4.20 1.70 6.48
C THR A 138 -3.21 2.12 5.40
N ALA A 139 -1.92 2.26 5.72
CA ALA A 139 -0.87 2.53 4.74
C ALA A 139 -0.75 1.40 3.71
N LEU A 140 -0.61 0.16 4.17
CA LEU A 140 -0.59 -1.03 3.31
C LEU A 140 -1.94 -1.25 2.62
N GLY A 141 -3.05 -0.99 3.31
CA GLY A 141 -4.39 -1.11 2.75
C GLY A 141 -4.66 -0.12 1.62
N LEU A 142 -4.02 1.06 1.63
CA LEU A 142 -4.16 2.05 0.56
C LEU A 142 -3.48 1.61 -0.74
N ASP A 143 -2.38 0.86 -0.68
CA ASP A 143 -1.81 0.20 -1.86
C ASP A 143 -2.80 -0.83 -2.43
N ALA A 144 -3.31 -1.70 -1.56
CA ALA A 144 -4.34 -2.68 -1.93
C ALA A 144 -5.63 -2.02 -2.45
N PHE A 145 -5.98 -0.80 -2.01
CA PHE A 145 -7.14 -0.06 -2.50
C PHE A 145 -7.03 0.21 -4.01
N GLY A 146 -5.87 0.67 -4.49
CA GLY A 146 -5.65 0.92 -5.92
C GLY A 146 -5.82 -0.35 -6.75
N ALA A 147 -5.22 -1.45 -6.29
CA ALA A 147 -5.37 -2.75 -6.93
C ALA A 147 -6.80 -3.30 -6.84
N GLY A 148 -7.53 -3.03 -5.76
CA GLY A 148 -8.94 -3.38 -5.59
C GLY A 148 -9.86 -2.70 -6.58
N LEU A 149 -9.62 -1.42 -6.84
CA LEU A 149 -10.37 -0.69 -7.87
C LEU A 149 -10.13 -1.31 -9.24
N ALA A 150 -8.87 -1.57 -9.59
CA ALA A 150 -8.50 -2.23 -10.85
C ALA A 150 -9.11 -3.65 -10.96
N ALA A 151 -9.07 -4.43 -9.87
CA ALA A 151 -9.65 -5.76 -9.78
C ALA A 151 -11.17 -5.76 -9.99
N ALA A 152 -11.88 -4.76 -9.48
CA ALA A 152 -13.31 -4.61 -9.71
C ALA A 152 -13.64 -4.30 -11.17
N LEU A 153 -12.82 -3.50 -11.85
CA LEU A 153 -12.97 -3.26 -13.30
C LEU A 153 -12.71 -4.53 -14.12
N LEU A 154 -11.81 -5.39 -13.65
CA LEU A 154 -11.56 -6.73 -14.21
C LEU A 154 -12.61 -7.78 -13.81
N GLN A 155 -13.67 -7.37 -13.10
CA GLN A 155 -14.79 -8.23 -12.71
C GLN A 155 -14.36 -9.40 -11.82
N LEU A 156 -13.31 -9.23 -11.02
CA LEU A 156 -12.87 -10.24 -10.08
C LEU A 156 -13.83 -10.34 -8.89
N SER A 157 -14.02 -11.55 -8.39
CA SER A 157 -14.91 -11.81 -7.26
C SER A 157 -14.32 -11.25 -5.96
N ALA A 158 -14.98 -10.26 -5.37
CA ALA A 158 -14.57 -9.70 -4.08
C ALA A 158 -14.51 -10.74 -2.97
N ALA A 159 -15.47 -11.67 -2.96
CA ALA A 159 -15.54 -12.74 -1.97
C ALA A 159 -14.29 -13.65 -1.95
N ALA A 160 -13.63 -13.84 -3.09
CA ALA A 160 -12.39 -14.63 -3.14
C ALA A 160 -11.15 -13.75 -2.94
N LEU A 161 -11.13 -12.55 -3.53
CA LEU A 161 -9.94 -11.72 -3.56
C LEU A 161 -9.65 -11.06 -2.21
N VAL A 162 -10.68 -10.54 -1.53
CA VAL A 162 -10.51 -9.84 -0.25
C VAL A 162 -9.86 -10.72 0.83
N PRO A 163 -10.38 -11.92 1.14
CA PRO A 163 -9.73 -12.80 2.12
C PRO A 163 -8.37 -13.31 1.64
N ALA A 164 -8.18 -13.53 0.33
CA ALA A 164 -6.90 -13.97 -0.21
C ALA A 164 -5.79 -12.92 0.00
N VAL A 165 -6.07 -11.65 -0.33
CA VAL A 165 -5.11 -10.56 -0.14
C VAL A 165 -4.88 -10.29 1.35
N ALA A 166 -5.93 -10.24 2.17
CA ALA A 166 -5.77 -10.04 3.61
C ALA A 166 -4.95 -11.15 4.27
N GLY A 167 -5.18 -12.41 3.89
CA GLY A 167 -4.39 -13.55 4.34
C GLY A 167 -2.95 -13.50 3.86
N ALA A 168 -2.74 -13.21 2.57
CA ALA A 168 -1.40 -13.07 1.99
C ALA A 168 -0.62 -11.93 2.65
N GLN A 169 -1.27 -10.81 3.01
CA GLN A 169 -0.63 -9.71 3.73
C GLN A 169 -0.08 -10.14 5.09
N VAL A 170 -0.88 -10.88 5.87
CA VAL A 170 -0.43 -11.42 7.17
C VAL A 170 0.73 -12.38 6.99
N VAL A 171 0.62 -13.30 6.02
CA VAL A 171 1.69 -14.26 5.72
C VAL A 171 2.96 -13.55 5.28
N GLY A 172 2.83 -12.55 4.39
CA GLY A 172 3.93 -11.72 3.92
C GLY A 172 4.64 -11.01 5.07
N THR A 173 3.90 -10.31 5.93
CA THR A 173 4.48 -9.61 7.09
C THR A 173 5.14 -10.57 8.07
N VAL A 174 4.54 -11.72 8.36
CA VAL A 174 5.16 -12.73 9.22
C VAL A 174 6.42 -13.32 8.59
N ALA A 175 6.38 -13.67 7.30
CA ALA A 175 7.54 -14.17 6.58
C ALA A 175 8.68 -13.14 6.57
N GLY A 176 8.36 -11.87 6.31
CA GLY A 176 9.31 -10.77 6.42
C GLY A 176 9.94 -10.68 7.81
N LEU A 177 9.13 -10.73 8.87
CA LEU A 177 9.62 -10.68 10.26
C LEU A 177 10.62 -11.79 10.61
N TYR A 178 10.52 -12.96 9.98
CA TYR A 178 11.46 -14.06 10.17
C TYR A 178 12.71 -13.98 9.29
N LEU A 179 12.64 -13.25 8.17
CA LEU A 179 13.73 -13.12 7.20
C LEU A 179 14.67 -11.95 7.52
N GLY A 180 14.17 -10.92 8.22
CA GLY A 180 14.94 -9.77 8.67
C GLY A 180 15.53 -9.97 10.05
#